data_AF-A0A1F8S0Z7-F1
#
_entry.id   AF-A0A1F8S0Z7-F1
#
_cell.length_a   1.000
_cell.length_b   1.000
_cell.length_c   1.000
_cell.angle_alpha   90.00
_cell.angle_beta   90.00
_cell.angle_gamma   90.00
#
_symmetry.space_group_name_H-M   'P 1'
#
loop_
_entity.id
_entity.type
_entity.pdbx_description
1 polymer ?
#
loop_
_entity_poly.entity_id
_entity_poly.type
_entity_poly.pdbx_seq_one_letter_code
_entity_poly.pdbx_strand_id
1 'polypeptide(L)'
;MVLATILGLALGFDLLVTPPDIGDTIDFPSRLIALQPFRVAQWPFDALATLLFVFGFGALALAAGSIASLAARDRRADILRSSILLSGFLGVAAGLLYLGGTQVTIALQYCDCGFKAEETISQFWALSILQGATDWLTYGAVTFGAIGVALAAIVLGKRGPSPLWSWISWGSAALLLLSIALHEFSDTPAGDIVLAVASGVLLPAWALILAARLGEADSPQSAADQPPV
;
A
#
# COMPACT_ATOMS: atom_id res chain seq x y z
N MET A 1 3.78 0.93 8.50
CA MET A 1 4.22 0.99 7.08
C MET A 1 5.69 0.64 6.89
N VAL A 2 6.63 1.22 7.64
CA VAL A 2 8.08 0.87 7.53
C VAL A 2 8.35 -0.62 7.66
N LEU A 3 7.84 -1.28 8.72
CA LEU A 3 8.03 -2.72 8.92
C LEU A 3 7.44 -3.55 7.78
N ALA A 4 6.24 -3.16 7.29
CA ALA A 4 5.59 -3.80 6.14
C ALA A 4 6.46 -3.71 4.88
N THR A 5 7.10 -2.55 4.70
CA THR A 5 7.97 -2.28 3.56
C THR A 5 9.27 -3.08 3.63
N ILE A 6 9.90 -3.14 4.81
CA ILE A 6 11.11 -3.95 5.03
C ILE A 6 10.80 -5.42 4.78
N LEU A 7 9.69 -5.91 5.33
CA LEU A 7 9.28 -7.30 5.16
C LEU A 7 8.94 -7.60 3.69
N GLY A 8 8.21 -6.72 3.01
CA GLY A 8 7.89 -6.83 1.59
C GLY A 8 9.14 -6.84 0.70
N LEU A 9 10.14 -6.00 0.98
CA LEU A 9 11.43 -6.03 0.28
C LEU A 9 12.18 -7.34 0.56
N ALA A 10 12.20 -7.83 1.80
CA ALA A 10 12.85 -9.09 2.13
C ALA A 10 12.21 -10.27 1.40
N LEU A 11 10.90 -10.22 1.17
CA LEU A 11 10.16 -11.19 0.37
C LEU A 11 10.47 -11.04 -1.12
N GLY A 12 10.45 -9.82 -1.65
CA GLY A 12 10.74 -9.56 -3.08
C GLY A 12 12.18 -9.86 -3.51
N PHE A 13 13.13 -9.91 -2.56
CA PHE A 13 14.51 -10.34 -2.81
C PHE A 13 14.78 -11.80 -2.44
N ASP A 14 13.74 -12.61 -2.19
CA ASP A 14 13.84 -14.04 -1.82
C ASP A 14 14.77 -14.31 -0.61
N LEU A 15 14.88 -13.34 0.31
CA LEU A 15 15.79 -13.44 1.47
C LEU A 15 15.26 -14.36 2.57
N LEU A 16 13.94 -14.59 2.60
CA LEU A 16 13.27 -15.35 3.66
C LEU A 16 12.96 -16.79 3.25
N VAL A 17 12.59 -16.99 2.00
CA VAL A 17 12.30 -18.30 1.42
C VAL A 17 12.87 -18.30 0.00
N THR A 18 13.66 -19.31 -0.34
CA THR A 18 14.27 -19.41 -1.67
C THR A 18 13.35 -20.17 -2.63
N PRO A 19 13.11 -19.66 -3.84
CA PRO A 19 12.30 -20.36 -4.83
C PRO A 19 12.97 -21.68 -5.25
N PRO A 20 12.19 -22.75 -5.51
CA PRO A 20 12.72 -23.99 -6.02
C PRO A 20 13.27 -23.80 -7.44
N ASP A 21 14.39 -24.46 -7.75
CA ASP A 21 14.91 -24.52 -9.12
C ASP A 21 14.03 -25.47 -9.95
N ILE A 22 13.20 -24.89 -10.82
CA ILE A 22 12.27 -25.63 -11.68
C ILE A 22 12.78 -25.45 -13.11
N GLY A 23 13.17 -26.56 -13.75
CA GLY A 23 13.65 -26.52 -15.13
C GLY A 23 12.61 -26.00 -16.12
N ASP A 24 13.06 -25.18 -17.09
CA ASP A 24 12.21 -24.51 -18.09
C ASP A 24 11.44 -25.47 -19.03
N THR A 25 11.78 -26.76 -19.01
CA THR A 25 11.17 -27.80 -19.84
C THR A 25 9.92 -28.45 -19.22
N ILE A 26 9.57 -28.08 -17.99
CA ILE A 26 8.41 -28.62 -17.27
C ILE A 26 7.12 -27.94 -17.76
N ASP A 27 6.07 -28.73 -17.96
CA ASP A 27 4.76 -28.23 -18.36
C ASP A 27 4.14 -27.31 -17.29
N PHE A 28 3.31 -26.36 -17.74
CA PHE A 28 2.75 -25.32 -16.88
C PHE A 28 2.00 -25.83 -15.63
N PRO A 29 1.13 -26.87 -15.71
CA PRO A 29 0.50 -27.46 -14.53
C PRO A 29 1.51 -28.04 -13.52
N SER A 30 2.49 -28.81 -13.99
CA SER A 30 3.52 -29.39 -13.13
C SER A 30 4.38 -28.31 -12.45
N ARG A 31 4.67 -27.22 -13.16
CA ARG A 31 5.37 -26.05 -12.61
C ARG A 31 4.57 -25.35 -11.50
N LEU A 32 3.25 -25.19 -11.67
CA LEU A 32 2.40 -24.61 -10.63
C LEU A 32 2.38 -25.45 -9.36
N ILE A 33 2.33 -26.78 -9.50
CA ILE A 33 2.37 -27.72 -8.37
C ILE A 33 3.73 -27.66 -7.66
N ALA A 34 4.84 -27.60 -8.41
CA ALA A 34 6.17 -27.50 -7.84
C ALA A 34 6.39 -26.22 -7.02
N LEU A 35 5.68 -25.13 -7.34
CA LEU A 35 5.74 -23.86 -6.60
C LEU A 35 4.85 -23.83 -5.34
N GLN A 36 3.91 -24.77 -5.19
CA GLN A 36 2.99 -24.79 -4.05
C GLN A 36 3.70 -24.84 -2.68
N PRO A 37 4.66 -25.74 -2.40
CA PRO A 37 5.33 -25.79 -1.09
C PRO A 37 6.08 -24.48 -0.78
N PHE A 38 6.64 -23.83 -1.80
CA PHE A 38 7.27 -22.53 -1.67
C PHE A 38 6.27 -21.45 -1.23
N ARG A 39 5.12 -21.35 -1.91
CA ARG A 39 4.06 -20.38 -1.53
C ARG A 39 3.51 -20.63 -0.12
N VAL A 40 3.35 -21.90 0.28
CA VAL A 40 2.92 -22.27 1.64
C VAL A 40 3.93 -21.79 2.69
N ALA A 41 5.23 -21.91 2.40
CA ALA A 41 6.30 -21.48 3.31
C ALA A 41 6.43 -19.95 3.38
N GLN A 42 6.22 -19.25 2.26
CA GLN A 42 6.28 -17.79 2.18
C GLN A 42 5.07 -17.10 2.81
N TRP A 43 3.90 -17.75 2.73
CA TRP A 43 2.61 -17.23 3.17
C TRP A 43 2.58 -16.48 4.52
N PRO A 44 3.10 -17.01 5.65
CA PRO A 44 3.02 -16.31 6.93
C PRO A 44 3.70 -14.94 6.91
N PHE A 45 4.77 -14.78 6.13
CA PHE A 45 5.49 -13.52 5.98
C PHE A 45 4.72 -12.56 5.07
N ASP A 46 4.20 -13.05 3.93
CA ASP A 46 3.35 -12.25 3.03
C ASP A 46 2.09 -11.77 3.75
N ALA A 47 1.46 -12.64 4.53
CA ALA A 47 0.26 -12.33 5.29
C ALA A 47 0.55 -11.27 6.37
N LEU A 48 1.66 -11.40 7.09
CA LEU A 48 2.08 -10.42 8.08
C LEU A 48 2.37 -9.06 7.43
N ALA A 49 3.09 -9.04 6.30
CA ALA A 49 3.38 -7.82 5.54
C ALA A 49 2.07 -7.14 5.11
N THR A 50 1.14 -7.92 4.56
CA THR A 50 -0.17 -7.43 4.09
C THR A 50 -1.00 -6.88 5.23
N LEU A 51 -1.05 -7.56 6.39
CA LEU A 51 -1.76 -7.05 7.57
C LEU A 51 -1.19 -5.71 8.03
N LEU A 52 0.13 -5.56 8.04
CA LEU A 52 0.77 -4.28 8.39
C LEU A 52 0.48 -3.18 7.37
N PHE A 53 0.31 -3.52 6.10
CA PHE A 53 -0.18 -2.61 5.06
C PHE A 53 -1.63 -2.19 5.35
N VAL A 54 -2.52 -3.14 5.63
CA VAL A 54 -3.93 -2.89 6.02
C VAL A 54 -4.00 -1.97 7.23
N PHE A 55 -3.20 -2.22 8.28
CA PHE A 55 -3.13 -1.34 9.44
C PHE A 55 -2.63 0.06 9.09
N GLY A 56 -1.64 0.18 8.21
CA GLY A 56 -1.11 1.47 7.76
C GLY A 56 -2.17 2.31 7.03
N PHE A 57 -2.86 1.71 6.05
CA PHE A 57 -3.94 2.38 5.32
C PHE A 57 -5.17 2.66 6.19
N GLY A 58 -5.50 1.75 7.11
CA GLY A 58 -6.58 1.95 8.08
C GLY A 58 -6.28 3.12 9.04
N ALA A 59 -5.06 3.19 9.57
CA ALA A 59 -4.62 4.32 10.40
C ALA A 59 -4.67 5.64 9.63
N LEU A 60 -4.25 5.64 8.36
CA LEU A 60 -4.34 6.80 7.49
C LEU A 60 -5.79 7.26 7.25
N ALA A 61 -6.71 6.31 7.01
CA ALA A 61 -8.14 6.60 6.88
C ALA A 61 -8.72 7.24 8.15
N LEU A 62 -8.38 6.70 9.32
CA LEU A 62 -8.82 7.23 10.61
C LEU A 62 -8.27 8.64 10.87
N ALA A 63 -7.04 8.91 10.45
CA ALA A 63 -6.40 10.22 10.58
C ALA A 63 -6.96 11.27 9.60
N ALA A 64 -7.73 10.89 8.59
CA ALA A 64 -8.19 11.81 7.54
C ALA A 64 -8.95 13.03 8.07
N GLY A 65 -9.78 12.84 9.12
CA GLY A 65 -10.50 13.94 9.76
C GLY A 65 -9.57 14.96 10.43
N SER A 66 -8.59 14.48 11.20
CA SER A 66 -7.60 15.32 11.88
C SER A 66 -6.66 16.01 10.89
N ILE A 67 -6.29 15.34 9.79
CA ILE A 67 -5.48 15.94 8.73
C ILE A 67 -6.26 17.05 8.02
N ALA A 68 -7.55 16.83 7.77
CA ALA A 68 -8.40 17.81 7.11
C ALA A 68 -8.74 19.01 8.02
N SER A 69 -8.85 18.83 9.34
CA SER A 69 -9.14 19.94 10.25
C SER A 69 -8.02 21.00 10.26
N LEU A 70 -6.76 20.58 10.03
CA LEU A 70 -5.61 21.49 9.88
C LEU A 70 -5.78 22.47 8.70
N ALA A 71 -6.62 22.15 7.71
CA ALA A 71 -6.93 23.04 6.59
C ALA A 71 -7.88 24.20 6.96
N ALA A 72 -8.48 24.18 8.16
CA ALA A 72 -9.52 25.12 8.60
C ALA A 72 -10.62 25.35 7.54
N ARG A 73 -11.10 26.59 7.35
CA ARG A 73 -12.21 26.93 6.42
C ARG A 73 -11.87 26.84 4.91
N ASP A 74 -10.78 26.19 4.50
CA ASP A 74 -10.49 26.00 3.07
C ASP A 74 -11.46 24.95 2.48
N ARG A 75 -12.18 25.31 1.41
CA ARG A 75 -13.11 24.41 0.71
C ARG A 75 -12.41 23.16 0.14
N ARG A 76 -11.09 23.20 -0.01
CA ARG A 76 -10.26 22.07 -0.46
C ARG A 76 -10.05 21.02 0.64
N ALA A 77 -10.36 21.32 1.90
CA ALA A 77 -10.26 20.40 3.03
C ALA A 77 -11.10 19.13 2.84
N ASP A 78 -12.29 19.27 2.26
CA ASP A 78 -13.18 18.14 2.00
C ASP A 78 -12.62 17.20 0.92
N ILE A 79 -12.01 17.77 -0.13
CA ILE A 79 -11.34 16.99 -1.18
C ILE A 79 -10.14 16.24 -0.59
N LEU A 80 -9.32 16.93 0.21
CA LEU A 80 -8.23 16.31 0.95
C LEU A 80 -8.72 15.15 1.82
N ARG A 81 -9.75 15.37 2.64
CA ARG A 81 -10.35 14.34 3.49
C ARG A 81 -10.83 13.14 2.68
N SER A 82 -11.60 13.38 1.61
CA SER A 82 -12.17 12.32 0.78
C SER A 82 -11.09 11.50 0.07
N SER A 83 -10.03 12.14 -0.42
CA SER A 83 -8.90 11.45 -1.06
C SER A 83 -8.15 10.54 -0.09
N ILE A 84 -7.87 10.99 1.13
CA ILE A 84 -7.22 10.18 2.17
C ILE A 84 -8.13 9.01 2.60
N LEU A 85 -9.43 9.26 2.77
CA LEU A 85 -10.40 8.21 3.10
C LEU A 85 -10.51 7.15 1.99
N LEU A 86 -10.64 7.56 0.73
CA LEU A 86 -10.68 6.62 -0.39
C LEU A 86 -9.37 5.84 -0.49
N SER A 87 -8.22 6.50 -0.34
CA SER A 87 -6.92 5.84 -0.33
C SER A 87 -6.85 4.75 0.73
N GLY A 88 -7.20 5.09 1.98
CA GLY A 88 -7.18 4.14 3.07
C GLY A 88 -8.19 3.01 2.90
N PHE A 89 -9.42 3.30 2.46
CA PHE A 89 -10.45 2.28 2.23
C PHE A 89 -10.06 1.30 1.13
N LEU A 90 -9.58 1.80 -0.01
CA LEU A 90 -9.12 0.97 -1.13
C LEU A 90 -7.92 0.12 -0.73
N GLY A 91 -6.96 0.68 0.02
CA GLY A 91 -5.79 -0.07 0.49
C GLY A 91 -6.15 -1.18 1.48
N VAL A 92 -7.09 -0.91 2.40
CA VAL A 92 -7.63 -1.94 3.31
C VAL A 92 -8.37 -3.01 2.52
N ALA A 93 -9.23 -2.63 1.58
CA ALA A 93 -9.98 -3.56 0.75
C ALA A 93 -9.05 -4.44 -0.10
N ALA A 94 -8.01 -3.85 -0.71
CA ALA A 94 -6.99 -4.58 -1.48
C ALA A 94 -6.29 -5.62 -0.61
N GLY A 95 -5.80 -5.22 0.58
CA GLY A 95 -5.08 -6.14 1.47
C GLY A 95 -5.97 -7.27 2.01
N LEU A 96 -7.22 -6.98 2.34
CA LEU A 96 -8.17 -8.01 2.79
C LEU A 96 -8.56 -8.96 1.64
N LEU A 97 -8.74 -8.44 0.43
CA LEU A 97 -9.02 -9.24 -0.76
C LEU A 97 -7.84 -10.15 -1.09
N TYR A 98 -6.61 -9.62 -1.03
CA TYR A 98 -5.39 -10.38 -1.21
C TYR A 98 -5.32 -11.52 -0.19
N LEU A 99 -5.46 -11.22 1.11
CA LEU A 99 -5.40 -12.20 2.19
C LEU A 99 -6.45 -13.32 2.03
N GLY A 100 -7.69 -12.92 1.73
CA GLY A 100 -8.78 -13.87 1.54
C GLY A 100 -8.57 -14.75 0.31
N GLY A 101 -8.16 -14.17 -0.82
CA GLY A 101 -7.92 -14.90 -2.06
C GLY A 101 -6.77 -15.89 -1.94
N THR A 102 -5.65 -15.46 -1.37
CA THR A 102 -4.45 -16.29 -1.21
C THR A 102 -4.63 -17.42 -0.20
N GLN A 103 -5.35 -17.20 0.91
CA GLN A 103 -5.66 -18.28 1.86
C GLN A 103 -6.43 -19.43 1.20
N VAL A 104 -7.42 -19.11 0.35
CA VAL A 104 -8.18 -20.14 -0.40
C VAL A 104 -7.25 -20.92 -1.32
N THR A 105 -6.25 -20.26 -1.90
CA THR A 105 -5.34 -20.87 -2.88
C THR A 105 -4.29 -21.82 -2.28
N ILE A 106 -3.92 -21.58 -1.02
CA ILE A 106 -2.93 -22.41 -0.30
C ILE A 106 -3.57 -23.67 0.29
N ALA A 107 -4.89 -23.62 0.56
CA ALA A 107 -5.64 -24.71 1.17
C ALA A 107 -6.37 -25.63 0.17
N LEU A 108 -6.03 -25.59 -1.13
CA LEU A 108 -6.67 -26.47 -2.10
C LEU A 108 -6.25 -27.93 -1.93
N GLN A 109 -7.25 -28.77 -1.65
CA GLN A 109 -7.12 -30.21 -1.81
C GLN A 109 -7.43 -30.56 -3.25
N TYR A 110 -6.39 -30.87 -4.04
CA TYR A 110 -6.57 -31.45 -5.37
C TYR A 110 -7.34 -32.77 -5.22
N CYS A 111 -8.52 -32.85 -5.83
CA CYS A 111 -9.21 -34.11 -6.00
C CYS A 111 -8.62 -34.82 -7.22
N ASP A 112 -8.04 -36.00 -7.03
CA ASP A 112 -7.34 -36.77 -8.07
C ASP A 112 -8.32 -37.49 -9.03
N CYS A 113 -9.35 -36.77 -9.48
CA CYS A 113 -10.51 -37.30 -10.21
C CYS A 113 -10.34 -37.28 -11.75
N GLY A 114 -9.11 -37.08 -12.25
CA GLY A 114 -8.79 -37.18 -13.68
C GLY A 114 -8.88 -35.89 -14.51
N PHE A 115 -9.26 -34.74 -13.91
CA PHE A 115 -9.35 -33.42 -14.57
C PHE A 115 -8.31 -32.40 -14.07
N LYS A 116 -7.13 -32.90 -13.70
CA LYS A 116 -6.10 -32.11 -13.01
C LYS A 116 -5.63 -30.90 -13.82
N ALA A 117 -5.59 -31.00 -15.14
CA ALA A 117 -5.15 -29.91 -16.01
C ALA A 117 -6.21 -28.79 -16.10
N GLU A 118 -7.47 -29.15 -16.38
CA GLU A 118 -8.59 -28.22 -16.48
C GLU A 118 -8.85 -27.51 -15.14
N GLU A 119 -8.76 -28.24 -14.04
CA GLU A 119 -8.93 -27.70 -12.69
C GLU A 119 -7.82 -26.69 -12.36
N THR A 120 -6.56 -27.03 -12.62
CA THR A 120 -5.41 -26.14 -12.39
C THR A 120 -5.50 -24.86 -13.25
N ILE A 121 -5.91 -24.98 -14.51
CA ILE A 121 -6.09 -23.82 -15.40
C ILE A 121 -7.21 -22.91 -14.89
N SER A 122 -8.35 -23.46 -14.50
CA SER A 122 -9.47 -22.68 -13.97
C SER A 122 -9.11 -21.91 -12.70
N GLN A 123 -8.32 -22.53 -11.81
CA GLN A 123 -7.79 -21.91 -10.61
C GLN A 123 -6.80 -20.79 -10.92
N PHE A 124 -5.93 -20.99 -11.91
CA PHE A 124 -5.02 -19.96 -12.39
C PHE A 124 -5.78 -18.72 -12.88
N TRP A 125 -6.84 -18.90 -13.66
CA TRP A 125 -7.69 -17.78 -14.09
C TRP A 125 -8.35 -17.05 -12.92
N ALA A 126 -8.88 -17.78 -11.93
CA ALA A 126 -9.45 -17.17 -10.74
C ALA A 126 -8.41 -16.36 -9.95
N LEU A 127 -7.19 -16.88 -9.83
CA LEU A 127 -6.04 -16.19 -9.26
C LEU A 127 -5.67 -14.92 -10.03
N SER A 128 -5.61 -14.98 -11.37
CA SER A 128 -5.31 -13.82 -12.19
C SER A 128 -6.36 -12.71 -12.05
N ILE A 129 -7.64 -13.08 -11.94
CA ILE A 129 -8.72 -12.10 -11.71
C ILE A 129 -8.59 -11.47 -10.32
N LEU A 130 -8.33 -12.29 -9.28
CA LEU A 130 -8.11 -11.80 -7.92
C LEU A 130 -6.90 -10.87 -7.84
N GLN A 131 -5.81 -11.22 -8.52
CA GLN A 131 -4.60 -10.41 -8.58
C GLN A 131 -4.89 -9.08 -9.30
N GLY A 132 -5.50 -9.12 -10.49
CA GLY A 132 -5.88 -7.89 -11.21
C GLY A 132 -6.84 -6.98 -10.42
N ALA A 133 -7.78 -7.56 -9.67
CA ALA A 133 -8.65 -6.79 -8.77
C ALA A 133 -7.87 -6.16 -7.60
N THR A 134 -6.93 -6.91 -7.03
CA THR A 134 -6.05 -6.43 -5.95
C THR A 134 -5.15 -5.30 -6.45
N ASP A 135 -4.56 -5.44 -7.62
CA ASP A 135 -3.69 -4.44 -8.25
C ASP A 135 -4.48 -3.16 -8.55
N TRP A 136 -5.67 -3.29 -9.14
CA TRP A 136 -6.55 -2.16 -9.41
C TRP A 136 -6.92 -1.38 -8.14
N LEU A 137 -7.28 -2.08 -7.06
CA LEU A 137 -7.57 -1.45 -5.76
C LEU A 137 -6.32 -0.80 -5.16
N THR A 138 -5.17 -1.44 -5.29
CA THR A 138 -3.88 -0.93 -4.78
C THR A 138 -3.46 0.33 -5.53
N TYR A 139 -3.52 0.34 -6.86
CA TYR A 139 -3.23 1.53 -7.67
C TYR A 139 -4.23 2.65 -7.42
N GLY A 140 -5.50 2.32 -7.24
CA GLY A 140 -6.51 3.27 -6.78
C GLY A 140 -6.11 3.90 -5.44
N ALA A 141 -5.75 3.07 -4.46
CA ALA A 141 -5.32 3.52 -3.14
C ALA A 141 -4.10 4.45 -3.22
N VAL A 142 -3.08 4.06 -3.97
CA VAL A 142 -1.85 4.82 -4.19
C VAL A 142 -2.14 6.15 -4.89
N THR A 143 -2.98 6.15 -5.92
CA THR A 143 -3.34 7.36 -6.67
C THR A 143 -4.08 8.37 -5.80
N PHE A 144 -5.10 7.93 -5.05
CA PHE A 144 -5.80 8.81 -4.11
C PHE A 144 -4.89 9.29 -2.96
N GLY A 145 -3.95 8.45 -2.53
CA GLY A 145 -2.92 8.82 -1.57
C GLY A 145 -2.02 9.93 -2.10
N ALA A 146 -1.54 9.81 -3.34
CA ALA A 146 -0.74 10.82 -4.01
C ALA A 146 -1.49 12.15 -4.14
N ILE A 147 -2.77 12.11 -4.51
CA ILE A 147 -3.64 13.29 -4.55
C ILE A 147 -3.75 13.93 -3.16
N GLY A 148 -3.98 13.13 -2.11
CA GLY A 148 -4.09 13.63 -0.74
C GLY A 148 -2.81 14.31 -0.26
N VAL A 149 -1.65 13.69 -0.47
CA VAL A 149 -0.35 14.25 -0.08
C VAL A 149 -0.03 15.53 -0.88
N ALA A 150 -0.33 15.56 -2.18
CA ALA A 150 -0.16 16.77 -3.00
C ALA A 150 -1.10 17.91 -2.56
N LEU A 151 -2.37 17.61 -2.26
CA LEU A 151 -3.33 18.58 -1.75
C LEU A 151 -2.91 19.11 -0.37
N ALA A 152 -2.35 18.26 0.49
CA ALA A 152 -1.80 18.67 1.78
C ALA A 152 -0.66 19.68 1.60
N ALA A 153 0.21 19.53 0.59
CA ALA A 153 1.24 20.50 0.24
C ALA A 153 0.63 21.89 -0.06
N ILE A 154 -0.46 21.91 -0.83
CA ILE A 154 -1.10 23.15 -1.30
C ILE A 154 -1.88 23.84 -0.17
N VAL A 155 -2.64 23.06 0.60
CA VAL A 155 -3.58 23.56 1.60
C VAL A 155 -2.85 23.94 2.89
N LEU A 156 -1.87 23.14 3.32
CA LEU A 156 -1.08 23.41 4.52
C LEU A 156 0.15 24.29 4.23
N GLY A 157 0.63 24.31 2.98
CA GLY A 157 1.80 25.09 2.53
C GLY A 157 1.71 26.59 2.78
N LYS A 158 0.50 27.16 2.83
CA LYS A 158 0.29 28.59 3.06
C LYS A 158 0.41 29.00 4.54
N ARG A 159 0.40 28.05 5.47
CA ARG A 159 0.41 28.29 6.92
C ARG A 159 1.77 28.07 7.58
N GLY A 160 2.86 28.19 6.79
CA GLY A 160 4.22 28.20 7.30
C GLY A 160 4.88 26.84 7.59
N PRO A 161 4.69 25.77 6.80
CA PRO A 161 5.64 24.69 6.81
C PRO A 161 6.93 25.12 6.08
N SER A 162 8.07 24.58 6.52
CA SER A 162 9.35 24.82 5.87
C SER A 162 9.29 24.42 4.39
N PRO A 163 10.13 25.00 3.50
CA PRO A 163 10.18 24.61 2.09
C PRO A 163 10.36 23.10 1.89
N LEU A 164 10.96 22.41 2.88
CA LEU A 164 11.10 20.96 2.92
C LEU A 164 9.77 20.20 2.89
N TRP A 165 8.70 20.72 3.50
CA TRP A 165 7.37 20.07 3.50
C TRP A 165 6.77 19.96 2.10
N SER A 166 6.87 21.04 1.33
CA SER A 166 6.38 21.07 -0.05
C SER A 166 7.17 20.06 -0.90
N TRP A 167 8.49 20.06 -0.76
CA TRP A 167 9.37 19.11 -1.45
C TRP A 167 9.06 17.65 -1.09
N ILE A 168 8.91 17.33 0.19
CA ILE A 168 8.56 15.97 0.63
C ILE A 168 7.19 15.56 0.11
N SER A 169 6.20 16.45 0.16
CA SER A 169 4.84 16.14 -0.29
C SER A 169 4.77 15.91 -1.80
N TRP A 170 5.35 16.80 -2.60
CA TRP A 170 5.41 16.65 -4.06
C TRP A 170 6.29 15.47 -4.47
N GLY A 171 7.42 15.27 -3.80
CA GLY A 171 8.31 14.13 -4.03
C GLY A 171 7.62 12.80 -3.73
N SER A 172 6.89 12.71 -2.62
CA SER A 172 6.10 11.52 -2.27
C SER A 172 5.02 11.24 -3.30
N ALA A 173 4.24 12.26 -3.69
CA ALA A 173 3.19 12.10 -4.69
C ALA A 173 3.74 11.67 -6.04
N ALA A 174 4.86 12.27 -6.49
CA ALA A 174 5.52 11.90 -7.73
C ALA A 174 6.06 10.47 -7.70
N LEU A 175 6.70 10.05 -6.60
CA LEU A 175 7.23 8.69 -6.46
C LEU A 175 6.14 7.63 -6.39
N LEU A 176 5.00 7.91 -5.73
CA LEU A 176 3.84 7.02 -5.70
C LEU A 176 3.23 6.81 -7.10
N LEU A 177 3.16 7.86 -7.93
CA LEU A 177 2.68 7.73 -9.30
C LEU A 177 3.72 7.05 -10.20
N LEU A 178 5.01 7.36 -9.98
CA LEU A 178 6.11 6.75 -10.71
C LEU A 178 6.20 5.24 -10.42
N SER A 179 5.93 4.79 -9.20
CA SER A 179 5.95 3.36 -8.88
C SER A 179 4.89 2.60 -9.67
N ILE A 180 3.69 3.17 -9.86
CA ILE A 180 2.64 2.55 -10.69
C ILE A 180 3.13 2.42 -12.14
N ALA A 181 3.67 3.51 -12.70
CA ALA A 181 4.19 3.49 -14.07
C ALA A 181 5.34 2.47 -14.24
N LEU A 182 6.28 2.42 -13.29
CA LEU A 182 7.39 1.47 -13.35
C LEU A 182 6.94 0.01 -13.19
N HIS A 183 5.90 -0.25 -12.40
CA HIS A 183 5.36 -1.60 -12.25
C HIS A 183 4.66 -2.08 -13.53
N GLU A 184 4.01 -1.18 -14.27
CA GLU A 184 3.31 -1.51 -15.54
C GLU A 184 4.24 -1.57 -16.75
N PHE A 185 5.28 -0.72 -16.80
CA PHE A 185 6.12 -0.57 -17.99
C PHE A 185 7.50 -1.22 -17.89
N SER A 186 7.86 -1.80 -16.75
CA SER A 186 9.16 -2.42 -16.54
C SER A 186 9.04 -3.82 -15.97
N ASP A 187 9.68 -4.78 -16.64
CA ASP A 187 9.84 -6.16 -16.16
C ASP A 187 10.82 -6.28 -14.97
N THR A 188 11.38 -5.15 -14.50
CA THR A 188 12.31 -5.11 -13.36
C THR A 188 11.58 -4.75 -12.06
N PRO A 189 12.10 -5.16 -10.88
CA PRO A 189 11.51 -4.83 -9.57
C PRO A 189 11.66 -3.34 -9.19
N ALA A 190 11.97 -2.46 -10.14
CA ALA A 190 12.14 -1.03 -9.93
C ALA A 190 10.88 -0.38 -9.35
N GLY A 191 9.68 -0.80 -9.80
CA GLY A 191 8.40 -0.30 -9.29
C GLY A 191 8.25 -0.56 -7.78
N ASP A 192 8.57 -1.78 -7.35
CA ASP A 192 8.46 -2.20 -5.95
C ASP A 192 9.47 -1.48 -5.06
N ILE A 193 10.70 -1.28 -5.56
CA ILE A 193 11.73 -0.50 -4.86
C ILE A 193 11.29 0.97 -4.69
N VAL A 194 10.77 1.58 -5.74
CA VAL A 194 10.31 2.98 -5.69
C VAL A 194 9.11 3.12 -4.75
N LEU A 195 8.17 2.18 -4.81
CA LEU A 195 7.05 2.14 -3.87
C LEU A 195 7.54 2.00 -2.44
N ALA A 196 8.51 1.12 -2.19
CA ALA A 196 9.10 0.91 -0.88
C ALA A 196 9.81 2.18 -0.36
N VAL A 197 10.53 2.91 -1.20
CA VAL A 197 11.12 4.20 -0.79
C VAL A 197 10.02 5.21 -0.43
N ALA A 198 8.96 5.29 -1.25
CA ALA A 198 7.85 6.19 -1.00
C ALA A 198 7.11 5.83 0.31
N SER A 199 6.73 4.57 0.51
CA SER A 199 5.94 4.10 1.66
C SER A 199 6.75 3.87 2.92
N GLY A 200 8.02 3.52 2.79
CA GLY A 200 8.91 3.16 3.90
C GLY A 200 9.72 4.32 4.45
N VAL A 201 9.96 5.37 3.65
CA VAL A 201 10.79 6.51 4.07
C VAL A 201 10.02 7.82 4.00
N LEU A 202 9.49 8.16 2.82
CA LEU A 202 8.92 9.48 2.59
C LEU A 202 7.55 9.68 3.26
N LEU A 203 6.62 8.74 3.15
CA LEU A 203 5.32 8.83 3.80
C LEU A 203 5.42 8.83 5.34
N PRO A 204 6.29 8.02 5.99
CA PRO A 204 6.55 8.13 7.42
C PRO A 204 7.15 9.47 7.82
N ALA A 205 8.12 9.99 7.07
CA ALA A 205 8.69 11.31 7.33
C ALA A 205 7.62 12.41 7.20
N TRP A 206 6.79 12.33 6.16
CA TRP A 206 5.63 13.20 5.95
C TRP A 206 4.65 13.14 7.14
N ALA A 207 4.31 11.94 7.60
CA ALA A 207 3.40 11.74 8.73
C ALA A 207 3.97 12.28 10.05
N LEU A 208 5.27 12.11 10.31
CA LEU A 208 5.92 12.64 11.51
C LEU A 208 5.90 14.17 11.54
N ILE A 209 6.20 14.82 10.41
CA ILE A 209 6.14 16.28 10.30
C ILE A 209 4.71 16.77 10.55
N LEU A 210 3.71 16.05 10.03
CA LEU A 210 2.30 16.41 10.22
C LEU A 210 1.82 16.18 11.66
N ALA A 211 2.24 15.09 12.30
CA ALA A 211 1.92 14.79 13.69
C ALA A 211 2.50 15.82 14.67
N ALA A 212 3.72 16.29 14.43
CA ALA A 212 4.33 17.36 15.22
C ALA A 212 3.47 18.64 15.21
N ARG A 213 2.86 18.97 14.07
CA ARG A 213 1.97 20.14 13.94
C ARG A 213 0.63 19.97 14.64
N LEU A 214 0.06 18.77 14.63
CA LEU A 214 -1.15 18.48 15.42
C LEU A 214 -0.88 18.67 16.92
N GLY A 215 0.29 18.22 17.39
CA GLY A 215 0.70 18.42 18.79
C GLY A 215 0.90 19.89 19.18
N GLU A 216 1.40 20.73 18.27
CA GLU A 216 1.51 22.18 18.49
C GLU A 216 0.14 22.87 18.58
N ALA A 217 -0.82 22.47 17.73
CA ALA A 217 -2.16 23.06 17.70
C ALA A 217 -2.98 22.76 18.98
N ASP A 218 -2.76 21.62 19.62
CA ASP A 218 -3.46 21.22 20.85
C ASP A 218 -2.78 21.73 22.14
N SER A 219 -1.68 22.49 22.04
CA SER A 219 -0.94 22.96 23.21
C SER A 219 -1.68 24.10 23.96
N PRO A 220 -1.74 24.08 25.31
CA PRO A 220 -2.56 25.01 26.11
C PRO A 220 -2.15 26.49 25.97
N GLN A 221 -0.94 26.74 25.45
CA GLN A 221 -0.45 28.08 25.15
C GLN A 221 -1.16 28.70 23.93
N SER A 222 -1.64 27.89 22.98
CA SER A 222 -2.45 28.37 21.85
C SER A 222 -3.90 28.69 22.25
N ALA A 223 -4.41 28.08 23.32
CA ALA A 223 -5.74 28.36 23.86
C ALA A 223 -5.79 29.67 24.67
N ALA A 224 -4.66 30.09 25.25
CA ALA A 224 -4.55 31.33 26.03
C ALA A 224 -4.45 32.60 25.16
N ASP A 225 -4.11 32.46 23.87
CA ASP A 225 -3.87 33.57 22.94
C ASP A 225 -5.08 33.86 22.02
N GLN A 226 -6.19 33.14 22.20
CA GLN A 226 -7.45 33.44 21.52
C GLN A 226 -8.22 34.53 22.30
N PRO A 227 -8.46 35.71 21.70
CA PRO A 227 -9.27 36.74 22.35
C PRO A 227 -10.70 36.22 22.58
N PRO A 228 -11.34 36.59 23.71
CA PRO A 228 -12.71 36.19 23.98
C PRO A 228 -13.64 36.74 22.88
N VAL A 229 -14.48 35.86 22.35
CA VAL A 229 -15.54 36.16 21.37
C VAL A 229 -16.66 36.95 22.04
#